data_AF-A0A847XC39-F1
#
_entry.id   AF-A0A847XC39-F1
#
_cell.length_a   1.000
_cell.length_b   1.000
_cell.length_c   1.000
_cell.angle_alpha   90.00
_cell.angle_beta   90.00
_cell.angle_gamma   90.00
#
_symmetry.space_group_name_H-M   'P 1'
#
loop_
_entity.id
_entity.type
_entity.pdbx_description
1 polymer ?
#
loop_
_entity_poly.entity_id
_entity_poly.type
_entity_poly.pdbx_seq_one_letter_code
_entity_poly.pdbx_strand_id
1 'polypeptide(L)' 'MNQRKHGHRYNDDFKKMLVDLYRSGSSVKELSSEYGVSEVTIYKWIKDFTPVEGVDGKEVDAIQKE' A
#
# COMPACT_ATOMS: atom_id res chain seq x y z
N MET A 1 18.16 7.16 -27.96
CA MET A 1 17.01 7.76 -27.26
C MET A 1 16.90 7.09 -25.89
N ASN A 2 17.35 7.78 -24.84
CA ASN A 2 17.53 7.22 -23.50
C ASN A 2 16.20 7.22 -22.72
N GLN A 3 15.32 6.25 -22.99
CA GLN A 3 14.15 6.00 -22.15
C GLN A 3 14.52 5.04 -21.01
N ARG A 4 15.39 5.53 -20.13
CA ARG A 4 15.49 4.97 -18.78
C ARG A 4 14.27 5.46 -18.02
N LYS A 5 13.62 4.55 -17.29
CA LYS A 5 12.51 4.71 -16.33
C LYS A 5 11.18 4.08 -16.80
N HIS A 6 11.16 2.77 -17.03
CA HIS A 6 9.93 1.99 -16.85
C HIS A 6 9.89 1.41 -15.43
N GLY A 7 9.87 2.33 -14.46
CA GLY A 7 9.68 2.01 -13.05
C GLY A 7 8.21 2.02 -12.65
N HIS A 8 7.27 1.88 -13.59
CA HIS A 8 5.85 1.80 -13.27
C HIS A 8 5.47 0.33 -13.09
N ARG A 9 5.94 -0.25 -11.98
CA ARG A 9 5.70 -1.65 -11.63
C ARG A 9 4.23 -1.93 -11.33
N TYR A 10 3.44 -0.87 -11.07
CA TYR A 10 2.01 -0.93 -10.76
C TYR A 10 1.28 0.26 -11.36
N ASN A 11 0.22 0.01 -12.13
CA ASN A 11 -0.63 1.04 -12.71
C ASN A 11 -1.54 1.67 -11.64
N ASP A 12 -1.97 2.92 -11.81
CA ASP A 12 -2.78 3.61 -10.80
C ASP A 12 -4.14 2.93 -10.57
N ASP A 13 -4.72 2.30 -11.59
CA ASP A 13 -5.91 1.45 -11.45
C ASP A 13 -5.68 0.29 -10.49
N PHE A 14 -4.50 -0.34 -10.56
CA PHE A 14 -4.13 -1.45 -9.66
C PHE A 14 -3.95 -0.96 -8.22
N LYS A 15 -3.34 0.21 -8.03
CA LYS A 15 -3.20 0.82 -6.70
C LYS A 15 -4.57 1.13 -6.10
N LYS A 16 -5.47 1.75 -6.89
CA LYS A 16 -6.85 2.04 -6.47
C LYS A 16 -7.63 0.78 -6.12
N MET A 17 -7.52 -0.27 -6.93
CA MET A 17 -8.16 -1.56 -6.67
C MET A 17 -7.80 -2.09 -5.26
N LEU A 18 -6.51 -2.12 -4.92
CA LEU A 18 -6.06 -2.58 -3.60
C LEU A 18 -6.54 -1.70 -2.45
N VAL A 19 -6.58 -0.38 -2.66
CA VAL A 19 -7.14 0.57 -1.67
C VAL A 19 -8.64 0.35 -1.50
N ASP A 20 -9.37 0.06 -2.58
CA ASP A 20 -10.81 -0.18 -2.55
C ASP A 20 -11.16 -1.51 -1.85
N LEU A 21 -10.40 -2.57 -2.10
CA LEU A 21 -10.48 -3.84 -1.36
C LEU A 21 -10.22 -3.62 0.14
N TYR A 22 -9.19 -2.85 0.48
CA TYR A 22 -8.91 -2.50 1.88
C TYR A 22 -10.09 -1.76 2.53
N ARG A 23 -10.68 -0.78 1.82
CA ARG A 23 -11.88 -0.06 2.28
C ARG A 23 -13.13 -0.95 2.37
N SER A 24 -13.18 -2.01 1.58
CA SER A 24 -14.25 -3.02 1.61
C SER A 24 -14.12 -3.99 2.79
N GLY A 25 -13.00 -3.97 3.52
CA GLY A 25 -12.76 -4.79 4.71
C GLY A 25 -11.66 -5.85 4.55
N SER A 26 -10.99 -5.93 3.40
CA SER A 26 -9.85 -6.82 3.22
C SER A 26 -8.63 -6.35 4.00
N SER A 27 -7.90 -7.30 4.58
CA SER A 27 -6.68 -6.99 5.34
C SER A 27 -5.49 -6.81 4.41
N VAL A 28 -4.60 -5.87 4.71
CA VAL A 28 -3.37 -5.63 3.93
C VAL A 28 -2.52 -6.89 3.78
N LYS A 29 -2.48 -7.75 4.81
CA LYS A 29 -1.79 -9.04 4.78
C LYS A 29 -2.36 -10.02 3.74
N GLU A 30 -3.69 -10.07 3.63
CA GLU A 30 -4.38 -10.92 2.65
C GLU A 30 -4.12 -10.41 1.24
N LEU A 31 -4.27 -9.10 1.03
CA LEU A 31 -3.95 -8.45 -0.23
C LEU A 31 -2.47 -8.60 -0.61
N SER A 32 -1.57 -8.56 0.38
CA SER A 32 -0.15 -8.76 0.16
C SER A 32 0.16 -10.18 -0.32
N SER A 33 -0.46 -11.18 0.32
CA SER A 33 -0.29 -12.59 -0.02
C SER A 33 -0.95 -12.97 -1.34
N GLU A 34 -2.11 -12.40 -1.66
CA GLU A 34 -2.89 -12.72 -2.86
C GLU A 34 -2.31 -12.05 -4.11
N TYR A 35 -1.96 -10.76 -4.01
CA TYR A 35 -1.47 -9.98 -5.15
C TYR A 35 0.06 -9.90 -5.22
N GLY A 36 0.78 -10.49 -4.27
CA GLY A 36 2.25 -10.48 -4.22
C GLY A 36 2.85 -9.09 -4.02
N VAL A 37 2.08 -8.17 -3.44
CA VAL A 37 2.50 -6.79 -3.17
C VAL A 37 2.96 -6.70 -1.72
N SER A 38 4.10 -6.08 -1.43
CA SER A 38 4.49 -5.88 -0.03
C SER A 38 3.48 -5.04 0.73
N GLU A 39 3.16 -5.44 1.97
CA GLU A 39 2.24 -4.71 2.86
C GLU A 39 2.59 -3.21 2.94
N VAL A 40 3.89 -2.88 3.06
CA VAL A 40 4.42 -1.51 3.07
C VAL A 40 3.99 -0.70 1.84
N THR A 41 3.95 -1.33 0.67
CA THR A 41 3.54 -0.69 -0.59
C THR A 41 2.03 -0.44 -0.60
N ILE A 42 1.23 -1.39 -0.11
CA ILE A 42 -0.22 -1.24 0.01
C ILE A 42 -0.56 -0.11 0.99
N TYR A 43 0.09 -0.07 2.16
CA TYR A 43 -0.07 1.03 3.12
C TYR A 43 0.28 2.39 2.54
N LYS A 44 1.35 2.48 1.73
CA LYS A 44 1.69 3.70 1.00
C LYS A 44 0.56 4.13 0.07
N TRP A 45 -0.04 3.21 -0.69
CA TRP A 45 -1.17 3.52 -1.56
C TRP A 45 -2.40 3.94 -0.76
N ILE A 46 -2.76 3.24 0.32
CA ILE A 46 -3.89 3.62 1.17
C ILE A 46 -3.71 5.05 1.68
N LYS A 47 -2.49 5.43 2.07
CA LYS A 47 -2.14 6.79 2.51
C LYS A 47 -2.19 7.82 1.38
N ASP A 48 -1.71 7.49 0.18
CA ASP A 48 -1.73 8.38 -0.99
C ASP A 48 -3.16 8.62 -1.52
N PHE A 49 -4.01 7.59 -1.46
CA PHE A 49 -5.39 7.61 -1.95
C PHE A 49 -6.43 8.01 -0.89
N THR A 50 -6.04 8.09 0.39
CA THR A 50 -6.85 8.68 1.45
C THR A 50 -6.55 10.18 1.49
N PRO A 51 -7.51 11.06 1.13
CA PRO A 51 -7.33 12.49 1.34
C PRO A 51 -7.18 12.72 2.84
N VAL A 52 -5.97 13.05 3.26
CA VAL A 52 -5.63 13.35 4.64
C VAL A 52 -6.30 14.67 5.03
N GLU A 53 -7.55 14.61 5.48
CA GLU A 53 -8.03 15.56 6.48
C GLU A 53 -7.49 15.09 7.84
N GLY A 54 -6.27 15.54 8.11
CA GLY A 54 -5.61 15.66 9.41
C GLY A 54 -5.86 14.58 10.47
N VAL A 55 -4.92 13.65 10.63
CA VAL A 55 -4.57 13.11 11.96
C VAL A 55 -3.22 12.38 11.94
N ASP A 56 -2.39 12.82 12.88
CA ASP A 56 -1.11 12.31 13.38
C ASP A 56 -1.19 10.86 13.91
N GLY A 57 -0.08 10.12 13.91
CA GLY A 57 0.05 8.80 14.54
C GLY A 57 1.14 7.96 13.87
N LYS A 58 2.42 8.13 14.23
CA LYS A 58 3.12 7.44 15.33
C LYS A 58 2.92 5.92 15.37
N GLU A 59 4.00 5.23 14.99
CA GLU A 59 4.61 4.05 15.63
C GLU A 59 3.71 3.09 16.43
N VAL A 60 3.63 1.85 15.97
CA VAL A 60 3.98 0.59 16.67
C VAL A 60 3.80 -0.53 15.62
N ASP A 61 4.67 -1.53 15.46
CA ASP A 61 4.99 -2.51 16.48
C ASP A 61 6.36 -3.18 16.20
N ALA A 62 7.31 -2.94 17.10
CA ALA A 62 8.52 -3.73 17.22
C ALA A 62 8.20 -4.93 18.11
N ILE A 63 7.92 -6.10 17.52
CA ILE A 63 8.00 -7.37 18.25
C ILE A 63 9.42 -7.90 18.10
N GLN A 64 10.27 -7.53 19.06
CA GLN A 64 11.55 -8.17 19.30
C GLN A 64 11.30 -9.63 19.71
N LYS A 65 11.98 -10.55 19.02
CA LYS A 65 12.17 -11.94 19.43
C LYS A 65 13.51 -12.02 20.15
N GLU A 66 13.47 -12.64 21.33
CA GLU A 66 14.57 -13.19 22.16
C GLU A 66 14.63 -12.63 23.59
#